data_AF-A0A135VKW8-F1
#
_entry.id   AF-A0A135VKW8-F1
#
_cell.length_a   1.000
_cell.length_b   1.000
_cell.length_c   1.000
_cell.angle_alpha   90.00
_cell.angle_beta   90.00
_cell.angle_gamma   90.00
#
_symmetry.space_group_name_H-M   'P 1'
#
loop_
_entity.id
_entity.type
_entity.pdbx_description
1 polymer ?
#
loop_
_entity_poly.entity_id
_entity_poly.type
_entity_poly.pdbx_seq_one_letter_code
_entity_poly.pdbx_strand_id
1 'polypeptide(L)'
;MADLKKIGQLLVLLGGIVGLLFGILIALNMGFVLLPGVGLVGFIGSLVTGVILVLLSLIVLATSGAVNIPALKFDNNWIVLLILGILMYVFGGDLGAILVIIGAILYVVK
;
A
#
# COMPACT_ATOMS: atom_id res chain seq x y z
N MET A 1 -22.71 12.40 1.69
CA MET A 1 -22.56 10.93 1.77
C MET A 1 -21.89 10.37 0.51
N ALA A 2 -22.41 10.63 -0.69
CA ALA A 2 -21.76 10.20 -1.95
C ALA A 2 -20.33 10.76 -2.14
N ASP A 3 -20.08 11.98 -1.71
CA ASP A 3 -18.76 12.63 -1.87
C ASP A 3 -17.70 12.06 -0.91
N LEU A 4 -18.08 11.67 0.32
CA LEU A 4 -17.15 11.01 1.26
C LEU A 4 -16.64 9.69 0.70
N LYS A 5 -17.51 8.91 0.06
CA LYS A 5 -17.15 7.63 -0.57
C LYS A 5 -16.19 7.82 -1.74
N LYS A 6 -16.40 8.86 -2.56
CA LYS A 6 -15.49 9.23 -3.65
C LYS A 6 -14.13 9.68 -3.12
N ILE A 7 -14.11 10.46 -2.04
CA ILE A 7 -12.86 10.88 -1.38
C ILE A 7 -12.15 9.65 -0.81
N GLY A 8 -12.87 8.73 -0.16
CA GLY A 8 -12.31 7.46 0.33
C GLY A 8 -11.68 6.64 -0.79
N GLN A 9 -12.36 6.49 -1.92
CA GLN A 9 -11.81 5.84 -3.12
C GLN A 9 -10.53 6.51 -3.63
N LEU A 10 -10.55 7.84 -3.71
CA LEU A 10 -9.39 8.60 -4.17
C LEU A 10 -8.19 8.43 -3.22
N LEU A 11 -8.42 8.43 -1.91
CA LEU A 11 -7.38 8.22 -0.91
C LEU A 11 -6.79 6.81 -0.99
N VAL A 12 -7.61 5.77 -1.17
CA VAL A 12 -7.14 4.40 -1.36
C VAL A 12 -6.32 4.28 -2.64
N LEU A 13 -6.78 4.90 -3.73
CA LEU A 13 -6.06 4.91 -5.01
C LEU A 13 -4.69 5.58 -4.87
N LEU A 14 -4.66 6.80 -4.30
CA LEU A 14 -3.43 7.54 -4.07
C LEU A 14 -2.51 6.78 -3.12
N GLY A 15 -3.05 6.20 -2.05
CA GLY A 15 -2.29 5.40 -1.10
C GLY A 15 -1.66 4.16 -1.73
N GLY A 16 -2.39 3.45 -2.61
CA GLY A 16 -1.86 2.33 -3.38
C GLY A 16 -0.76 2.74 -4.36
N ILE A 17 -0.92 3.86 -5.08
CA ILE A 17 0.11 4.37 -6.00
C ILE A 17 1.37 4.79 -5.23
N VAL A 18 1.20 5.56 -4.16
CA VAL A 18 2.33 6.02 -3.32
C VAL A 18 3.04 4.83 -2.70
N GLY A 19 2.30 3.87 -2.13
CA GLY A 19 2.87 2.65 -1.55
C GLY A 19 3.66 1.82 -2.58
N LEU A 20 3.17 1.76 -3.83
CA LEU A 20 3.87 1.08 -4.91
C LEU A 20 5.20 1.76 -5.25
N LEU A 21 5.20 3.09 -5.36
CA LEU A 21 6.42 3.86 -5.59
C LEU A 21 7.44 3.67 -4.45
N PHE A 22 6.99 3.74 -3.20
CA PHE A 22 7.85 3.47 -2.04
C PHE A 22 8.40 2.04 -2.05
N GLY A 23 7.57 1.05 -2.33
CA GLY A 23 7.98 -0.35 -2.43
C GLY A 23 9.06 -0.55 -3.49
N ILE A 24 8.92 0.08 -4.66
CA ILE A 24 9.95 0.04 -5.72
C ILE A 24 11.24 0.70 -5.25
N LEU A 25 11.17 1.89 -4.64
CA LEU A 25 12.36 2.61 -4.16
C LEU A 25 13.11 1.81 -3.09
N ILE A 26 12.38 1.16 -2.18
CA ILE A 26 12.95 0.29 -1.14
C ILE A 26 13.56 -0.97 -1.76
N ALA A 27 12.85 -1.62 -2.70
CA ALA A 27 13.32 -2.83 -3.37
C ALA A 27 14.59 -2.59 -4.21
N LEU A 28 14.65 -1.45 -4.91
CA LEU A 28 15.82 -1.02 -5.67
C LEU A 28 16.92 -0.43 -4.78
N ASN A 29 16.72 -0.42 -3.45
CA ASN A 29 17.67 0.09 -2.48
C ASN A 29 18.01 1.57 -2.69
N MET A 30 17.20 2.32 -3.46
CA MET A 30 17.49 3.70 -3.88
C MET A 30 17.44 4.71 -2.72
N GLY A 31 16.95 4.31 -1.55
CA GLY A 31 17.03 5.08 -0.30
C GLY A 31 18.22 4.72 0.61
N PHE A 32 18.84 3.55 0.43
CA PHE A 32 19.90 3.01 1.31
C PHE A 32 21.32 3.17 0.75
N VAL A 33 21.47 3.61 -0.51
CA VAL A 33 22.78 3.97 -1.11
C VAL A 33 23.54 5.03 -0.28
N LEU A 34 22.86 5.77 0.60
CA LEU A 34 23.44 6.82 1.43
C LEU A 34 23.90 6.38 2.83
N LEU A 35 23.66 5.13 3.26
CA LEU A 35 24.17 4.62 4.55
C LEU A 35 25.33 3.64 4.33
N PRO A 36 26.59 4.08 4.50
CA PRO A 36 27.73 3.17 4.48
C PRO A 36 27.67 2.27 5.72
N GLY A 37 27.39 0.98 5.54
CA GLY A 37 27.45 0.00 6.64
C GLY A 37 26.40 -1.12 6.62
N VAL A 38 25.35 -1.03 5.80
CA VAL A 38 24.41 -2.14 5.62
C VAL A 38 25.02 -3.18 4.68
N GLY A 39 25.67 -4.21 5.24
CA GLY A 39 26.19 -5.34 4.48
C GLY A 39 25.10 -6.11 3.70
N LEU A 40 25.48 -7.23 3.07
CA LEU A 40 24.59 -8.08 2.26
C LEU A 40 23.23 -8.42 2.92
N VAL A 41 23.22 -8.57 4.25
CA VAL A 41 22.00 -8.86 5.04
C VAL A 41 21.00 -7.70 4.98
N GLY A 42 21.47 -6.44 5.04
CA GLY A 42 20.61 -5.27 4.91
C GLY A 42 20.05 -5.09 3.51
N PHE A 43 20.83 -5.44 2.49
CA PHE A 43 20.38 -5.44 1.09
C PHE A 43 19.28 -6.45 0.82
N ILE A 44 19.42 -7.68 1.32
CA ILE A 44 18.38 -8.71 1.18
C ILE A 44 17.12 -8.30 1.95
N GLY A 45 17.27 -7.74 3.16
CA GLY A 45 16.16 -7.26 3.97
C GLY A 45 15.33 -6.17 3.27
N SER A 46 15.98 -5.18 2.68
CA SER A 46 15.28 -4.12 1.92
C SER A 46 14.64 -4.63 0.64
N LEU A 47 15.30 -5.54 -0.09
CA LEU A 47 14.73 -6.16 -1.27
C LEU A 47 13.43 -6.92 -0.93
N VAL A 48 13.47 -7.78 0.09
CA VAL A 48 12.31 -8.57 0.53
C VAL A 48 11.17 -7.64 0.98
N THR A 49 11.49 -6.66 1.82
CA THR A 49 10.49 -5.71 2.36
C THR A 49 9.84 -4.89 1.24
N GLY A 50 10.66 -4.36 0.32
CA GLY A 50 10.19 -3.58 -0.83
C GLY A 50 9.30 -4.40 -1.77
N VAL A 51 9.67 -5.64 -2.07
CA VAL A 51 8.86 -6.55 -2.89
C VAL A 51 7.51 -6.85 -2.21
N ILE A 52 7.49 -7.13 -0.91
CA ILE A 52 6.24 -7.32 -0.16
C ILE A 52 5.36 -6.07 -0.23
N LEU A 53 5.95 -4.89 -0.05
CA LEU A 53 5.21 -3.63 -0.10
C LEU A 53 4.63 -3.34 -1.49
N VAL A 54 5.36 -3.67 -2.56
CA VAL A 54 4.84 -3.61 -3.95
C VAL A 54 3.64 -4.54 -4.12
N LEU A 55 3.75 -5.79 -3.66
CA LEU A 55 2.66 -6.75 -3.75
C LEU A 55 1.41 -6.28 -2.99
N LEU A 56 1.57 -5.80 -1.75
CA LEU A 56 0.47 -5.25 -0.96
C LEU A 56 -0.20 -4.05 -1.65
N SER A 57 0.61 -3.16 -2.23
CA SER A 57 0.12 -1.97 -2.93
C SER A 57 -0.64 -2.34 -4.21
N LEU A 58 -0.17 -3.34 -4.96
CA LEU A 58 -0.89 -3.90 -6.12
C LEU A 58 -2.22 -4.52 -5.71
N ILE A 59 -2.26 -5.24 -4.57
CA ILE A 59 -3.50 -5.80 -4.03
C ILE A 59 -4.47 -4.67 -3.66
N VAL A 60 -4.01 -3.60 -3.01
CA VAL A 60 -4.84 -2.42 -2.71
C VAL A 60 -5.42 -1.80 -3.97
N LEU A 61 -4.62 -1.64 -5.03
CA LEU A 61 -5.09 -1.13 -6.32
C LEU A 61 -6.10 -2.06 -7.00
N ALA A 62 -5.95 -3.37 -6.82
CA ALA A 62 -6.91 -4.34 -7.31
C ALA A 62 -8.23 -4.29 -6.54
N THR A 63 -8.17 -4.24 -5.20
CA THR A 63 -9.33 -4.17 -4.31
C THR A 63 -10.07 -2.83 -4.42
N SER A 64 -9.37 -1.74 -4.76
CA SER A 64 -10.01 -0.45 -5.03
C SER A 64 -10.79 -0.40 -6.35
N GLY A 65 -10.60 -1.40 -7.22
CA GLY A 65 -11.21 -1.48 -8.54
C GLY A 65 -10.47 -0.71 -9.64
N ALA A 66 -9.31 -0.12 -9.33
CA ALA A 66 -8.45 0.56 -10.30
C ALA A 66 -7.75 -0.43 -11.24
N VAL A 67 -7.44 -1.64 -10.75
CA VAL A 67 -6.87 -2.74 -11.54
C VAL A 67 -7.81 -3.93 -11.45
N ASN A 68 -8.22 -4.49 -12.60
CA ASN A 68 -9.24 -5.53 -12.64
C ASN A 68 -8.60 -6.92 -12.45
N ILE A 69 -8.46 -7.38 -11.21
CA ILE A 69 -8.01 -8.74 -10.88
C ILE A 69 -9.21 -9.54 -10.33
N PRO A 70 -9.77 -10.50 -11.10
CA PRO A 70 -10.97 -11.23 -10.70
C PRO A 70 -10.87 -11.95 -9.35
N ALA A 71 -9.67 -12.44 -8.99
CA ALA A 71 -9.41 -13.18 -7.76
C ALA A 71 -9.37 -12.33 -6.48
N LEU A 72 -9.33 -10.99 -6.60
CA LEU A 72 -9.18 -10.06 -5.46
C LEU A 72 -10.42 -9.17 -5.24
N LYS A 73 -11.57 -9.58 -5.80
CA LYS A 73 -12.87 -8.92 -5.56
C LYS A 73 -13.50 -9.50 -4.30
N PHE A 74 -13.65 -8.67 -3.26
CA PHE A 74 -14.25 -9.07 -2.00
C PHE A 74 -15.55 -8.31 -1.76
N ASP A 75 -16.55 -8.96 -1.16
CA ASP A 75 -17.82 -8.31 -0.81
C ASP A 75 -17.62 -7.24 0.30
N ASN A 76 -16.71 -7.50 1.24
CA ASN A 76 -16.33 -6.56 2.31
C ASN A 76 -15.03 -5.81 1.99
N ASN A 77 -15.01 -5.11 0.85
CA ASN A 77 -13.83 -4.37 0.38
C ASN A 77 -13.23 -3.40 1.43
N TRP A 78 -14.04 -2.80 2.31
CA TRP A 78 -13.53 -1.85 3.30
C TRP A 78 -12.64 -2.51 4.36
N ILE A 79 -13.01 -3.70 4.85
CA ILE A 79 -12.23 -4.45 5.86
C ILE A 79 -10.90 -4.88 5.25
N VAL A 80 -10.97 -5.40 4.03
CA VAL A 80 -9.78 -5.85 3.29
C VAL A 80 -8.81 -4.69 3.09
N LEU A 81 -9.30 -3.52 2.65
CA LEU A 81 -8.47 -2.32 2.50
C LEU A 81 -7.85 -1.85 3.82
N LEU A 82 -8.58 -1.97 4.94
CA LEU A 82 -8.08 -1.62 6.26
C LEU A 82 -6.93 -2.55 6.70
N ILE A 83 -7.11 -3.86 6.53
CA ILE A 83 -6.07 -4.86 6.82
C ILE A 83 -4.85 -4.63 5.91
N LEU A 84 -5.06 -4.40 4.61
CA LEU A 84 -3.98 -4.12 3.67
C LEU A 84 -3.22 -2.84 4.03
N GLY A 85 -3.93 -1.78 4.42
CA GLY A 85 -3.33 -0.54 4.89
C GLY A 85 -2.46 -0.76 6.13
N ILE A 86 -2.92 -1.55 7.10
CA ILE A 86 -2.14 -1.91 8.29
C ILE A 86 -0.91 -2.73 7.91
N LEU A 87 -1.04 -3.72 7.04
CA LEU A 87 0.11 -4.49 6.54
C LEU A 87 1.11 -3.59 5.84
N MET A 88 0.65 -2.71 4.94
CA MET A 88 1.53 -1.75 4.28
C MET A 88 2.27 -0.88 5.30
N TYR A 89 1.64 -0.45 6.39
CA TYR A 89 2.29 0.33 7.43
C TYR A 89 3.42 -0.45 8.12
N VAL A 90 3.18 -1.72 8.46
CA VAL A 90 4.18 -2.61 9.08
C VAL A 90 5.38 -2.85 8.16
N PHE A 91 5.15 -2.90 6.84
CA PHE A 91 6.19 -3.11 5.83
C PHE A 91 6.80 -1.80 5.28
N GLY A 92 6.61 -0.66 5.96
CA GLY A 92 7.27 0.61 5.60
C GLY A 92 6.59 1.42 4.50
N GLY A 93 5.27 1.25 4.32
CA GLY A 93 4.45 1.99 3.38
C GLY A 93 4.06 3.40 3.83
N ASP A 94 4.38 3.79 5.07
CA ASP A 94 4.21 5.12 5.67
C ASP A 94 3.00 5.91 5.14
N LEU A 95 3.25 6.93 4.31
CA LEU A 95 2.22 7.82 3.76
C LEU A 95 1.20 7.06 2.90
N GLY A 96 1.68 6.12 2.07
CA GLY A 96 0.82 5.26 1.27
C GLY A 96 -0.12 4.43 2.13
N ALA A 97 0.41 3.84 3.21
CA ALA A 97 -0.36 3.05 4.16
C ALA A 97 -1.43 3.89 4.90
N ILE A 98 -1.05 5.07 5.39
CA ILE A 98 -1.97 5.99 6.09
C ILE A 98 -3.13 6.41 5.18
N LEU A 99 -2.83 6.74 3.93
CA LEU A 99 -3.85 7.10 2.94
C LEU A 99 -4.85 5.95 2.70
N VAL A 100 -4.37 4.72 2.61
CA VAL A 100 -5.23 3.53 2.47
C VAL A 100 -6.09 3.32 3.71
N ILE A 101 -5.53 3.46 4.92
CA ILE A 101 -6.26 3.30 6.19
C ILE A 101 -7.38 4.34 6.30
N ILE A 102 -7.07 5.62 6.07
CA ILE A 102 -8.06 6.70 6.13
C ILE A 102 -9.14 6.47 5.08
N GLY A 103 -8.74 6.13 3.84
CA GLY A 103 -9.68 5.84 2.77
C GLY A 103 -10.61 4.66 3.08
N ALA A 104 -10.09 3.60 3.72
CA ALA A 104 -10.86 2.45 4.18
C ALA A 104 -11.85 2.81 5.30
N ILE A 105 -11.46 3.65 6.25
CA ILE A 105 -12.35 4.13 7.33
C ILE A 105 -13.49 4.98 6.74
N LEU A 106 -13.20 5.87 5.80
CA LEU A 106 -14.22 6.70 5.15
C LEU A 106 -15.24 5.87 4.36
N TYR A 107 -14.87 4.66 3.94
CA TYR A 107 -15.79 3.70 3.33
C TYR A 107 -16.82 3.12 4.31
N VAL A 108 -16.50 3.07 5.61
CA VAL A 108 -17.38 2.60 6.69
C VAL A 108 -18.41 3.66 7.05
N VAL A 109 -18.02 4.93 6.98
CA VAL A 109 -18.89 6.08 7.21
C VAL A 109 -19.82 6.26 6.00
N LYS A 110 -20.85 5.40 5.92
CA LYS A 110 -21.93 5.47 4.92
C LYS A 110 -22.72 6.78 5.02
#